data_AF-A0A7C4Y986-F1
#
_entry.id   AF-A0A7C4Y986-F1
#
_cell.length_a   1.000
_cell.length_b   1.000
_cell.length_c   1.000
_cell.angle_alpha   90.00
_cell.angle_beta   90.00
_cell.angle_gamma   90.00
#
_symmetry.space_group_name_H-M   'P 1'
#
loop_
_entity.id
_entity.type
_entity.pdbx_description
1 polymer ?
#
loop_
_entity_poly.entity_id
_entity_poly.type
_entity_poly.pdbx_seq_one_letter_code
_entity_poly.pdbx_strand_id
1 'polypeptide(L)' 'MTREEVQTTVRTTLIALARIAQRTRTPVDDVMVQILRSNEARLVEAVVAVLGSSKQPPSEDAIVQALEKVGIHA' A
#
# COMPACT_ATOMS: atom_id res chain seq x y z
N MET A 1 8.09 6.99 -11.98
CA MET A 1 7.99 5.53 -11.80
C MET A 1 7.00 4.98 -12.81
N THR A 2 7.32 3.84 -13.43
CA THR A 2 6.38 3.07 -14.25
C THR A 2 5.43 2.27 -13.36
N ARG A 3 4.33 1.77 -13.92
CA ARG A 3 3.38 0.91 -13.21
C ARG A 3 4.04 -0.38 -12.70
N GLU A 4 4.96 -0.95 -13.49
CA GLU A 4 5.71 -2.16 -13.11
C GLU A 4 6.66 -1.90 -11.93
N GLU A 5 7.31 -0.73 -11.91
CA GLU A 5 8.11 -0.29 -10.77
C GLU A 5 7.23 -0.13 -9.53
N VAL A 6 6.05 0.50 -9.64
CA VAL A 6 5.11 0.63 -8.51
C VAL A 6 4.67 -0.74 -8.00
N GLN A 7 4.31 -1.66 -8.89
CA GLN A 7 3.92 -3.02 -8.51
C GLN A 7 5.05 -3.74 -7.77
N THR A 8 6.28 -3.63 -8.27
CA THR A 8 7.45 -4.23 -7.63
C THR A 8 7.71 -3.63 -6.25
N THR A 9 7.61 -2.31 -6.11
CA THR A 9 7.76 -1.61 -4.83
C THR A 9 6.68 -2.03 -3.84
N VAL A 10 5.40 -2.00 -4.22
CA VAL A 10 4.30 -2.42 -3.35
C VAL A 10 4.51 -3.85 -2.86
N ARG A 11 4.80 -4.77 -3.78
CA ARG A 11 5.06 -6.17 -3.44
C ARG A 11 6.24 -6.33 -2.49
N THR A 12 7.33 -5.61 -2.73
CA THR A 12 8.54 -5.67 -1.88
C THR A 12 8.24 -5.15 -0.47
N THR A 13 7.47 -4.06 -0.35
CA THR A 13 7.01 -3.52 0.92
C THR A 13 6.11 -4.51 1.67
N LEU A 14 5.17 -5.17 1.00
CA LEU A 14 4.31 -6.19 1.62
C LEU A 14 5.12 -7.41 2.10
N ILE A 15 6.18 -7.80 1.39
CA ILE A 15 7.11 -8.85 1.83
C ILE A 15 7.87 -8.41 3.08
N ALA A 16 8.36 -7.17 3.11
CA ALA A 16 9.06 -6.62 4.26
C ALA A 16 8.15 -6.56 5.51
N LEU A 17 6.92 -6.07 5.36
CA LEU A 17 5.92 -6.03 6.44
C LEU A 17 5.61 -7.43 6.97
N ALA A 18 5.47 -8.42 6.10
CA ALA A 18 5.26 -9.80 6.53
C ALA A 18 6.43 -10.36 7.36
N ARG A 19 7.67 -10.03 6.98
CA ARG A 19 8.85 -10.44 7.77
C ARG A 19 8.92 -9.73 9.13
N ILE A 20 8.43 -8.49 9.21
CA ILE A 20 8.33 -7.75 10.47
C ILE A 20 7.25 -8.37 11.35
N ALA A 21 6.06 -8.65 10.81
CA ALA A 21 4.96 -9.32 11.52
C ALA A 21 5.39 -10.67 12.13
N GLN A 22 6.14 -11.48 11.36
CA GLN A 22 6.71 -12.74 11.85
C GLN A 22 7.66 -12.55 13.04
N ARG A 23 8.34 -11.41 13.14
CA ARG A 23 9.24 -11.09 14.26
C ARG A 23 8.50 -10.53 15.47
N THR A 24 7.44 -9.76 15.27
CA THR A 24 6.61 -9.20 16.35
C THR A 24 5.67 -10.24 16.95
N ARG A 25 5.38 -11.33 16.24
CA ARG A 25 4.54 -12.48 16.68
C ARG A 25 3.18 -12.06 17.24
N THR A 26 2.58 -10.99 16.70
CA THR A 26 1.22 -10.62 17.09
C THR A 26 0.22 -11.11 16.04
N PRO A 27 -0.88 -11.76 16.45
CA PRO A 27 -1.92 -12.18 15.50
C PRO A 27 -2.54 -11.02 14.71
N VAL A 28 -2.52 -9.81 15.28
CA VAL A 28 -3.05 -8.59 14.65
C VAL A 28 -2.18 -8.18 13.46
N ASP A 29 -0.86 -8.24 13.60
CA ASP A 29 0.06 -7.90 12.51
C ASP A 29 -0.07 -8.88 11.33
N ASP A 30 -0.25 -10.17 11.62
CA ASP A 30 -0.45 -11.20 10.60
C ASP A 30 -1.75 -10.97 9.81
N VAL A 31 -2.84 -10.66 10.51
CA VAL A 31 -4.14 -10.33 9.88
C VAL A 31 -4.02 -9.07 9.03
N MET A 32 -3.36 -8.02 9.55
CA MET A 32 -3.14 -6.78 8.81
C MET A 32 -2.34 -7.03 7.52
N VAL A 33 -1.25 -7.80 7.60
CA VAL A 33 -0.45 -8.16 6.42
C VAL A 33 -1.27 -8.97 5.41
N GLN A 34 -2.11 -9.90 5.87
CA GLN A 34 -3.00 -10.65 4.97
C GLN A 34 -3.99 -9.74 4.25
N ILE A 35 -4.63 -8.81 4.97
CA ILE A 35 -5.54 -7.81 4.39
C ILE A 35 -4.81 -6.97 3.35
N LEU A 36 -3.62 -6.47 3.66
CA LEU A 36 -2.82 -5.66 2.73
C LEU A 36 -2.41 -6.45 1.48
N ARG A 37 -2.04 -7.74 1.62
CA ARG A 37 -1.74 -8.63 0.50
C ARG A 37 -2.95 -8.90 -0.39
N SER A 38 -4.11 -9.15 0.21
CA SER A 38 -5.37 -9.31 -0.54
C SER A 38 -5.75 -8.04 -1.32
N ASN A 39 -5.22 -6.88 -0.93
CA ASN A 39 -5.43 -5.59 -1.59
C ASN A 39 -4.23 -5.12 -2.43
N GLU A 40 -3.23 -5.97 -2.76
CA GLU A 40 -2.02 -5.58 -3.51
C GLU A 40 -2.36 -4.77 -4.78
N ALA A 41 -3.29 -5.26 -5.61
CA ALA A 41 -3.67 -4.58 -6.85
C ALA A 41 -4.28 -3.18 -6.59
N ARG A 42 -5.12 -3.06 -5.56
CA ARG A 42 -5.74 -1.79 -5.17
C ARG A 42 -4.71 -0.80 -4.63
N LEU A 43 -3.75 -1.28 -3.82
CA LEU A 43 -2.64 -0.48 -3.33
C LEU A 43 -1.76 0.03 -4.49
N VAL A 44 -1.52 -0.78 -5.51
CA VAL A 44 -0.80 -0.34 -6.72
C VAL A 44 -1.54 0.79 -7.42
N GLU A 45 -2.85 0.67 -7.64
CA GLU A 45 -3.65 1.73 -8.27
C GLU A 45 -3.66 3.02 -7.45
N ALA A 46 -3.79 2.92 -6.13
CA ALA A 46 -3.73 4.07 -5.23
C ALA A 46 -2.37 4.78 -5.32
N VAL A 47 -1.26 4.04 -5.31
CA VAL A 47 0.09 4.61 -5.43
C VAL A 47 0.31 5.24 -6.81
N VAL A 48 -0.16 4.61 -7.89
CA VAL A 48 -0.10 5.19 -9.24
C VAL A 48 -0.88 6.51 -9.30
N ALA A 49 -2.08 6.56 -8.71
CA ALA A 49 -2.90 7.78 -8.68
C ALA A 49 -2.23 8.91 -7.90
N VAL A 50 -1.59 8.59 -6.75
CA VAL A 50 -0.85 9.55 -5.94
C VAL A 50 0.39 10.07 -6.68
N LEU A 51 1.14 9.20 -7.33
CA LEU A 51 2.34 9.57 -8.09
C LEU A 51 2.02 10.38 -9.36
N GLY A 52 0.80 10.26 -9.90
CA GLY A 52 0.32 11.08 -10.99
C GLY A 52 -0.08 12.51 -10.58
N SER A 53 -0.12 12.81 -9.28
CA SER A 53 -0.43 14.15 -8.78
C SER A 53 0.79 15.07 -8.85
N SER A 54 0.58 16.35 -9.19
CA SER A 54 1.67 17.32 -9.41
C SER A 54 2.34 17.84 -8.14
N LYS A 55 1.80 17.55 -6.96
CA LYS A 55 2.32 18.00 -5.66
C LYS A 55 3.09 16.86 -4.99
N GLN A 56 4.42 16.99 -4.96
CA GLN A 56 5.33 16.08 -4.27
C GLN A 56 5.99 16.79 -3.07
N PRO A 57 6.00 16.22 -1.86
CA PRO A 57 5.31 14.99 -1.48
C PRO A 57 3.77 15.17 -1.51
N PRO A 58 3.02 14.09 -1.78
CA PRO A 58 1.57 14.11 -1.68
C PRO A 58 1.13 14.45 -0.25
N SER A 59 0.03 15.19 -0.10
CA SER A 59 -0.56 15.42 1.22
C SER A 59 -1.23 14.16 1.75
N GLU A 60 -1.36 14.08 3.07
CA GLU A 60 -2.09 12.99 3.73
C GLU A 60 -3.50 12.83 3.16
N ASP A 61 -4.24 13.93 2.99
CA ASP A 61 -5.56 13.93 2.35
C ASP A 61 -5.57 13.30 0.94
N ALA A 62 -4.50 13.53 0.16
CA ALA A 62 -4.41 12.99 -1.19
C ALA A 62 -4.16 11.47 -1.16
N ILE A 63 -3.42 10.98 -0.16
CA ILE A 63 -3.20 9.55 0.07
C ILE A 63 -4.51 8.90 0.51
N VAL A 64 -5.22 9.49 1.47
CA VAL A 64 -6.51 8.99 1.97
C VAL A 64 -7.53 8.90 0.82
N GLN A 65 -7.69 9.96 0.04
CA GLN A 65 -8.60 9.95 -1.11
C GLN A 65 -8.23 8.88 -2.16
N ALA A 66 -6.93 8.64 -2.38
CA ALA A 66 -6.50 7.59 -3.31
C ALA A 66 -6.83 6.19 -2.80
N LEU A 67 -6.72 5.95 -1.48
CA LEU A 67 -7.11 4.70 -0.84
C LEU A 67 -8.63 4.49 -0.90
N GLU A 68 -9.42 5.53 -0.60
CA GLU A 68 -10.88 5.48 -0.67
C GLU A 68 -11.38 5.14 -2.07
N LYS A 69 -10.77 5.73 -3.11
CA LYS A 69 -11.11 5.46 -4.52
C LYS A 69 -10.91 4.00 -4.93
N VAL A 70 -9.98 3.29 -4.28
CA VAL A 70 -9.73 1.86 -4.52
C VAL A 70 -10.48 0.97 -3.52
N GLY A 71 -11.36 1.55 -2.70
CA GLY A 71 -12.21 0.85 -1.73
C GLY A 71 -11.47 0.46 -0.44
N ILE A 72 -10.32 1.06 -0.16
CA ILE A 72 -9.60 0.90 1.11
C ILE A 72 -9.99 2.08 2.01
N HIS A 73 -10.68 1.78 3.10
CA HIS A 73 -11.17 2.77 4.05
C HIS A 73 -10.29 2.69 5.30
N ALA A 74 -9.79 3.82 5.76
CA ALA A 74 -9.01 3.93 7.00
C ALA A 74 -9.93 4.18 8.20
#